data_AF-A0A7Y1UWR8-F1
#
_entry.id   AF-A0A7Y1UWR8-F1
#
_cell.length_a   1.000
_cell.length_b   1.000
_cell.length_c   1.000
_cell.angle_alpha   90.00
_cell.angle_beta   90.00
_cell.angle_gamma   90.00
#
_symmetry.space_group_name_H-M   'P 1'
#
loop_
_entity.id
_entity.type
_entity.pdbx_description
1 polymer ?
#
loop_
_entity_poly.entity_id
_entity_poly.type
_entity_poly.pdbx_seq_one_letter_code
_entity_poly.pdbx_strand_id
1 'polypeptide(L)'
;MTAEQVHPDSIDSSFVPQRGSALASIEIDNEGLLFDEDSGTWHFLNPMAQVIWSCCDGTGSVEEISRDISEIFGEEYDTVLSGVLDTVRRFGEQGLLGGVEQTATAGHSHDHDHDHDDDHDHDHGEAADANKPRFLPVPPSS
;
A
#
# COMPACT_ATOMS: atom_id res chain seq x y z
N MET A 1 27.22 -7.84 5.33
CA MET A 1 26.63 -8.96 4.58
C MET A 1 25.31 -8.43 4.07
N THR A 2 25.22 -8.08 2.78
CA THR A 2 23.94 -7.69 2.17
C THR A 2 23.15 -8.99 1.98
N ALA A 3 22.00 -9.11 2.64
CA ALA A 3 21.08 -10.20 2.36
C ALA A 3 20.70 -10.15 0.88
N GLU A 4 20.68 -11.31 0.21
CA GLU A 4 20.17 -11.43 -1.15
C GLU A 4 18.69 -11.04 -1.12
N GLN A 5 18.33 -9.99 -1.86
CA GLN A 5 16.96 -9.48 -1.89
C GLN A 5 16.16 -10.27 -2.94
N VAL A 6 14.89 -10.53 -2.67
CA VAL A 6 13.98 -11.23 -3.57
C VAL A 6 13.39 -10.23 -4.56
N HIS A 7 13.40 -10.54 -5.86
CA HIS A 7 12.72 -9.70 -6.85
C HIS A 7 11.19 -9.90 -6.77
N PRO A 8 10.35 -8.85 -6.78
CA PRO A 8 8.89 -8.99 -6.66
C PRO A 8 8.28 -10.02 -7.62
N ASP A 9 8.65 -9.99 -8.90
CA ASP A 9 8.13 -10.97 -9.89
C ASP A 9 8.48 -12.44 -9.59
N SER A 10 9.49 -12.69 -8.76
CA SER A 10 9.87 -14.06 -8.35
C SER A 10 9.10 -14.59 -7.15
N ILE A 11 8.27 -13.76 -6.50
CA ILE A 11 7.41 -14.17 -5.40
C ILE A 11 6.40 -15.20 -5.88
N ASP A 12 6.37 -16.36 -5.22
CA ASP A 12 5.43 -17.45 -5.47
C ASP A 12 4.65 -17.83 -4.19
N SER A 13 3.84 -18.88 -4.25
CA SER A 13 2.97 -19.30 -3.15
C SER A 13 3.73 -19.74 -1.89
N SER A 14 5.01 -20.09 -2.00
CA SER A 14 5.84 -20.51 -0.87
C SER A 14 6.50 -19.34 -0.13
N PHE A 15 6.43 -18.13 -0.69
CA PHE A 15 7.01 -16.94 -0.09
C PHE A 15 6.33 -16.59 1.23
N VAL A 16 7.12 -16.19 2.22
CA VAL A 16 6.65 -15.78 3.56
C VAL A 16 6.83 -14.26 3.69
N PRO A 17 5.77 -13.47 3.43
CA PRO A 17 5.88 -12.01 3.44
C PRO A 17 6.07 -11.46 4.85
N GLN A 18 7.01 -10.51 4.97
CA GLN A 18 7.27 -9.78 6.20
C GLN A 18 7.30 -8.27 5.92
N ARG A 19 6.59 -7.51 6.76
CA ARG A 19 6.58 -6.03 6.72
C ARG A 19 7.98 -5.42 6.87
N GLY A 20 8.23 -4.35 6.12
CA GLY A 20 9.43 -3.52 6.28
C GLY A 20 9.49 -2.83 7.65
N SER A 21 10.70 -2.52 8.12
CA SER A 21 10.92 -2.01 9.48
C SER A 21 10.69 -0.50 9.67
N ALA A 22 10.56 0.27 8.60
CA ALA A 22 10.42 1.73 8.60
C ALA A 22 8.99 2.21 8.26
N LEU A 23 7.98 1.39 8.60
CA LEU A 23 6.59 1.62 8.24
C LEU A 23 5.75 1.94 9.48
N ALA A 24 5.14 3.11 9.49
CA ALA A 24 4.05 3.41 10.41
C ALA A 24 2.71 3.03 9.75
N SER A 25 1.82 2.34 10.48
CA SER A 25 0.52 1.93 9.96
C SER A 25 -0.61 2.38 10.87
N ILE A 26 -1.70 2.88 10.29
CA ILE A 26 -2.95 3.20 10.99
C ILE A 26 -4.09 2.52 10.23
N GLU A 27 -5.01 1.90 10.95
CA GLU A 27 -6.26 1.38 10.38
C GLU A 27 -7.41 2.36 10.64
N ILE A 28 -8.19 2.64 9.59
CA ILE A 28 -9.35 3.51 9.63
C ILE A 28 -10.47 2.80 8.85
N ASP A 29 -11.61 2.51 9.50
CA ASP A 29 -12.78 1.91 8.85
C ASP A 29 -12.49 0.63 8.01
N ASN A 30 -11.57 -0.22 8.51
CA ASN A 30 -11.05 -1.43 7.84
C ASN A 30 -10.11 -1.18 6.65
N GLU A 31 -9.77 0.07 6.37
CA GLU A 31 -8.77 0.47 5.38
C GLU A 31 -7.44 0.78 6.09
N GLY A 32 -6.34 0.52 5.40
CA GLY A 32 -5.00 0.74 5.93
C GLY A 32 -4.37 2.01 5.38
N LEU A 33 -3.82 2.87 6.23
CA LEU A 33 -2.89 3.91 5.83
C LEU A 33 -1.49 3.50 6.29
N LEU A 34 -0.60 3.29 5.33
CA LEU A 34 0.81 3.07 5.60
C LEU A 34 1.59 4.34 5.27
N PHE A 35 2.49 4.72 6.16
CA PHE A 35 3.46 5.77 5.93
C PHE A 35 4.85 5.13 5.87
N ASP A 36 5.47 5.25 4.71
CA ASP A 36 6.87 4.90 4.52
C ASP A 36 7.75 6.07 4.95
N GLU A 37 8.46 5.91 6.06
CA GLU A 37 9.32 6.96 6.62
C GLU A 37 10.56 7.22 5.76
N ASP A 38 11.03 6.22 4.99
CA ASP A 38 12.22 6.35 4.17
C ASP A 38 11.93 7.16 2.89
N SER A 39 10.79 6.92 2.24
CA SER A 39 10.38 7.70 1.05
C SER A 39 9.50 8.91 1.36
N GLY A 40 8.90 8.97 2.54
CA GLY A 40 7.90 9.98 2.92
C GLY A 40 6.55 9.80 2.21
N THR A 41 6.24 8.60 1.72
CA THR A 41 5.05 8.31 0.91
C THR A 41 3.93 7.68 1.74
N TRP A 42 2.69 8.08 1.45
CA TRP A 42 1.50 7.44 1.98
C TRP A 42 0.95 6.40 1.01
N HIS A 43 0.67 5.20 1.51
CA HIS A 43 0.00 4.13 0.78
C HIS A 43 -1.36 3.88 1.41
N PHE A 44 -2.40 3.89 0.58
CA PHE A 44 -3.75 3.58 1.00
C PHE A 44 -4.09 2.14 0.60
N LEU A 45 -4.50 1.35 1.58
CA LEU A 45 -4.90 -0.04 1.40
C LEU A 45 -6.42 -0.11 1.46
N ASN A 46 -7.00 -0.68 0.42
CA ASN A 46 -8.40 -1.11 0.49
C ASN A 46 -8.55 -2.21 1.56
N PRO A 47 -9.79 -2.57 1.96
CA PRO A 47 -9.99 -3.52 3.04
C PRO A 47 -9.37 -4.90 2.80
N MET A 48 -9.36 -5.37 1.55
CA MET A 48 -8.75 -6.67 1.22
C MET A 48 -7.22 -6.62 1.34
N ALA A 49 -6.60 -5.56 0.86
CA ALA A 49 -5.16 -5.33 0.99
C ALA A 49 -4.75 -5.13 2.46
N GLN A 50 -5.60 -4.52 3.29
CA GLN A 50 -5.38 -4.40 4.74
C GLN A 50 -5.40 -5.75 5.46
N VAL A 51 -6.31 -6.66 5.07
CA VAL A 51 -6.33 -8.04 5.59
C VAL A 51 -5.03 -8.76 5.21
N ILE A 52 -4.65 -8.74 3.93
CA ILE A 52 -3.40 -9.36 3.45
C ILE A 52 -2.18 -8.76 4.16
N TRP A 53 -2.15 -7.43 4.30
CA TRP A 53 -1.09 -6.71 5.02
C TRP A 53 -0.95 -7.16 6.48
N SER A 54 -2.08 -7.39 7.15
CA SER A 54 -2.10 -7.87 8.55
C SER A 54 -1.48 -9.26 8.69
N CYS A 55 -1.56 -10.08 7.64
CA CYS A 55 -0.93 -11.41 7.56
C CYS A 55 0.56 -11.36 7.16
N CYS A 56 1.08 -10.24 6.66
CA CYS A 56 2.51 -10.07 6.30
C CYS A 56 3.40 -9.92 7.54
N ASP A 57 3.31 -10.82 8.50
CA ASP A 57 4.06 -10.78 9.76
C ASP A 57 5.35 -11.62 9.75
N GLY A 58 5.65 -12.27 8.63
CA GLY A 58 6.81 -13.15 8.47
C GLY A 58 6.60 -14.58 8.98
N THR A 59 5.36 -14.99 9.26
CA THR A 59 5.07 -16.34 9.79
C THR A 59 4.33 -17.24 8.81
N GLY A 60 3.32 -16.72 8.11
CA GLY A 60 2.52 -17.48 7.14
C GLY A 60 3.02 -17.32 5.72
N SER A 61 3.05 -18.41 4.95
CA SER A 61 3.29 -18.38 3.51
C SER A 61 2.09 -17.81 2.74
N VAL A 62 2.30 -17.34 1.51
CA VAL A 62 1.23 -16.88 0.62
C VAL A 62 0.15 -17.95 0.42
N GLU A 63 0.54 -19.24 0.31
CA GLU A 63 -0.40 -20.37 0.27
C GLU A 63 -1.29 -20.44 1.52
N GLU A 64 -0.71 -20.36 2.71
CA GLU A 64 -1.45 -20.43 3.98
C GLU A 64 -2.39 -19.25 4.12
N ILE A 65 -1.91 -18.04 3.85
CA ILE A 65 -2.73 -16.82 3.87
C ILE A 65 -3.91 -16.94 2.89
N SER A 66 -3.66 -17.45 1.68
CA SER A 66 -4.69 -17.61 0.66
C SER A 66 -5.75 -18.64 1.07
N ARG A 67 -5.33 -19.73 1.72
CA ARG A 67 -6.24 -20.74 2.26
C ARG A 67 -7.12 -20.16 3.37
N ASP A 68 -6.52 -19.45 4.32
CA ASP A 68 -7.25 -18.84 5.43
C ASP A 68 -8.28 -17.82 4.92
N ILE A 69 -7.91 -16.96 3.97
CA ILE A 69 -8.83 -16.00 3.35
C ILE A 69 -9.94 -16.72 2.57
N SER A 70 -9.61 -17.73 1.77
CA SER A 70 -10.61 -18.53 1.03
C SER A 70 -11.62 -19.18 1.98
N GLU A 71 -11.17 -19.76 3.09
CA GLU A 71 -12.03 -20.39 4.09
C GLU A 71 -12.92 -19.39 4.84
N ILE A 72 -12.38 -18.21 5.20
CA ILE A 72 -13.11 -17.18 5.95
C ILE A 72 -14.18 -16.50 5.08
N PHE A 73 -13.83 -16.17 3.83
CA PHE A 73 -14.70 -15.41 2.93
C PHE A 73 -15.56 -16.31 2.02
N GLY A 74 -15.26 -17.61 1.94
CA GLY A 74 -16.00 -18.57 1.11
C GLY A 74 -15.75 -18.43 -0.39
N GLU A 75 -14.61 -17.84 -0.76
CA GLU A 75 -14.19 -17.61 -2.14
C GLU A 75 -13.34 -18.78 -2.66
N GLU A 76 -13.25 -18.93 -3.98
CA GLU A 76 -12.48 -19.99 -4.63
C GLU A 76 -10.97 -19.78 -4.43
N TYR A 77 -10.25 -20.85 -4.05
CA TYR A 77 -8.86 -20.78 -3.63
C TYR A 77 -7.91 -20.23 -4.71
N ASP A 78 -8.02 -20.68 -5.97
CA ASP A 78 -7.15 -20.20 -7.04
C ASP A 78 -7.35 -18.71 -7.32
N THR A 79 -8.59 -18.23 -7.21
CA THR A 79 -8.96 -16.81 -7.33
C THR A 79 -8.34 -15.98 -6.19
N VAL A 80 -8.47 -16.46 -4.95
CA VAL A 80 -7.86 -15.80 -3.78
C VAL A 80 -6.34 -15.80 -3.89
N LEU A 81 -5.73 -16.93 -4.24
CA LEU A 81 -4.28 -17.07 -4.39
C LEU A 81 -3.71 -16.07 -5.41
N SER A 82 -4.36 -15.92 -6.57
CA SER A 82 -3.96 -14.93 -7.56
C SER A 82 -3.99 -13.51 -6.98
N GLY A 83 -5.08 -13.15 -6.28
CA GLY A 83 -5.22 -11.82 -5.68
C GLY A 83 -4.20 -11.55 -4.58
N VAL A 84 -3.91 -12.55 -3.74
CA VAL A 84 -2.89 -12.44 -2.68
C VAL A 84 -1.50 -12.28 -3.30
N LEU A 85 -1.14 -13.10 -4.29
CA LEU A 85 0.14 -12.98 -5.00
C LEU A 85 0.33 -11.59 -5.61
N ASP A 86 -0.65 -11.10 -6.37
CA ASP A 86 -0.58 -9.78 -6.99
C ASP A 86 -0.45 -8.66 -5.95
N THR A 87 -1.14 -8.78 -4.82
CA THR A 87 -1.06 -7.80 -3.72
C THR A 87 0.31 -7.82 -3.05
N VAL A 88 0.84 -9.00 -2.73
CA VAL A 88 2.16 -9.15 -2.09
C VAL A 88 3.28 -8.66 -3.01
N ARG A 89 3.19 -8.93 -4.31
CA ARG A 89 4.15 -8.40 -5.29
C ARG A 89 4.13 -6.87 -5.34
N ARG A 90 2.95 -6.26 -5.36
CA ARG A 90 2.81 -4.79 -5.30
C ARG A 90 3.39 -4.19 -4.03
N PHE A 91 3.21 -4.85 -2.88
CA PHE A 91 3.89 -4.41 -1.65
C PHE A 91 5.42 -4.49 -1.79
N GLY A 92 5.93 -5.55 -2.42
CA GLY A 92 7.35 -5.69 -2.75
C GLY A 92 7.87 -4.58 -3.67
N GLU A 93 7.18 -4.32 -4.78
CA GLU A 93 7.49 -3.25 -5.74
C GLU A 93 7.55 -1.87 -5.06
N GLN A 94 6.66 -1.63 -4.12
CA GLN A 94 6.58 -0.39 -3.34
C GLN A 94 7.58 -0.34 -2.18
N GLY A 95 8.37 -1.40 -1.94
CA GLY A 95 9.36 -1.46 -0.86
C GLY A 95 8.74 -1.62 0.53
N LEU A 96 7.48 -2.04 0.61
CA LEU A 96 6.76 -2.24 1.87
C LEU A 96 7.11 -3.56 2.56
N LEU A 97 7.79 -4.47 1.87
CA LEU A 97 8.22 -5.77 2.39
C LEU A 97 9.72 -5.78 2.68
N GLY A 98 10.09 -6.38 3.80
CA GLY A 98 11.49 -6.60 4.15
C GLY A 98 12.14 -7.65 3.25
N GLY A 99 13.37 -7.39 2.80
CA GLY A 99 14.14 -8.36 2.00
C GLY A 99 13.65 -8.52 0.56
N VAL A 100 12.77 -7.64 0.07
CA VAL A 100 12.29 -7.61 -1.31
C VAL A 100 12.85 -6.36 -2.00
N GLU A 101 13.32 -6.51 -3.24
CA GLU A 101 13.84 -5.37 -4.02
C GLU A 101 12.71 -4.41 -4.38
N GLN A 102 12.80 -3.17 -3.91
CA GLN A 102 11.89 -2.11 -4.35
C GLN A 102 12.16 -1.85 -5.84
N THR A 103 11.14 -2.08 -6.67
CA THR A 103 11.19 -1.79 -8.09
C THR A 103 10.50 -0.45 -8.29
N ALA A 104 11.29 0.61 -8.54
CA ALA A 104 10.75 1.93 -8.77
C ALA A 104 9.66 1.86 -9.85
N THR A 105 8.40 2.02 -9.45
CA THR A 105 7.31 2.26 -10.37
C THR A 105 7.55 3.64 -10.97
N ALA A 106 8.30 3.68 -12.08
CA ALA A 106 8.29 4.83 -12.97
C ALA A 106 6.81 5.10 -13.27
N GLY A 107 6.31 6.24 -12.79
CA GLY A 107 4.92 6.62 -12.93
C GLY A 107 4.48 6.37 -14.36
N HIS A 108 3.43 5.55 -14.53
CA HIS A 108 2.69 5.51 -15.77
C HIS A 108 2.00 6.87 -15.91
N SER A 109 2.73 7.85 -16.43
CA SER A 109 2.16 9.03 -17.06
C SER A 109 1.32 8.51 -18.22
N HIS A 110 0.05 8.30 -17.94
CA HIS A 110 -0.94 8.17 -18.99
C HIS A 110 -1.09 9.58 -19.56
N ASP A 111 -0.24 9.93 -20.54
CA ASP A 111 -0.41 11.11 -21.38
C ASP A 111 -1.77 10.98 -22.08
N HIS A 112 -2.82 11.49 -21.42
CA HIS A 112 -4.04 11.88 -22.10
C HIS A 112 -3.84 13.32 -22.53
N ASP A 113 -3.48 13.48 -23.80
CA ASP A 113 -3.64 14.72 -24.55
C ASP A 113 -5.11 15.17 -24.44
N HIS A 114 -5.38 16.02 -23.45
CA HIS A 114 -6.60 16.80 -23.40
C HIS A 114 -6.28 18.21 -23.89
N ASP A 115 -6.52 18.43 -25.19
CA ASP A 115 -6.79 19.76 -25.72
C ASP A 115 -8.00 20.34 -24.97
N HIS A 116 -7.73 21.26 -24.04
CA HIS A 116 -8.76 22.10 -23.43
C HIS A 116 -8.37 23.57 -23.67
N ASP A 117 -8.99 24.16 -24.70
CA ASP A 117 -9.16 25.60 -24.79
C ASP A 117 -10.22 26.01 -23.75
N ASP A 118 -9.79 26.51 -22.60
CA ASP A 118 -10.68 27.10 -21.60
C ASP A 118 -10.27 28.55 -21.31
N ASP A 119 -10.85 29.47 -22.08
CA ASP A 119 -11.03 30.87 -21.68
C ASP A 119 -12.21 30.94 -20.70
N HIS A 120 -11.94 30.90 -19.39
CA HIS A 120 -12.93 31.27 -18.39
C HIS A 120 -12.32 32.10 -17.26
N ASP A 121 -12.54 33.41 -17.37
CA ASP A 121 -12.33 34.42 -16.33
C ASP A 121 -13.36 34.21 -15.20
N HIS A 122 -12.90 33.88 -13.99
CA HIS A 122 -13.77 33.83 -12.81
C HIS A 122 -13.16 34.54 -11.60
N ASP A 123 -13.93 35.56 -11.18
CA ASP A 123 -13.85 36.41 -10.00
C ASP A 123 -13.70 35.62 -8.68
N HIS A 124 -12.65 35.93 -7.90
CA HIS A 124 -12.39 35.32 -6.59
C HIS A 124 -12.98 36.16 -5.45
N GLY A 125 -14.15 35.74 -4.94
CA GLY A 125 -14.62 36.10 -3.60
C GLY A 125 -14.00 35.17 -2.56
N GLU A 126 -13.16 35.73 -1.68
CA GLU A 126 -12.47 34.98 -0.61
C GLU A 126 -13.46 34.62 0.52
N ALA A 127 -14.02 33.41 0.47
CA ALA A 127 -14.73 32.81 1.58
C ALA A 127 -13.75 32.01 2.45
N ALA A 128 -13.75 32.27 3.76
CA ALA A 128 -12.94 31.55 4.74
C ALA A 128 -13.24 30.04 4.70
N ASP A 129 -12.27 29.27 4.21
CA ASP A 129 -12.37 27.83 4.04
C ASP A 129 -12.38 27.12 5.41
N ALA A 130 -13.56 26.68 5.82
CA ALA A 130 -13.80 25.95 7.07
C ALA A 130 -13.25 24.50 7.04
N ASN A 131 -12.61 24.08 5.94
CA ASN A 131 -12.12 22.73 5.72
C ASN A 131 -10.58 22.66 5.70
N LYS A 132 -9.89 23.74 6.08
CA LYS A 132 -8.42 23.71 6.19
C LYS A 132 -7.99 22.76 7.32
N PRO A 133 -7.11 21.77 7.06
CA PRO A 133 -6.70 20.79 8.06
C PRO A 133 -6.03 21.46 9.25
N ARG A 134 -6.52 21.16 10.46
CA ARG A 134 -5.94 21.61 11.72
C ARG A 134 -4.95 20.58 12.24
N PHE A 135 -3.66 20.90 12.18
CA PHE A 135 -2.63 20.14 12.87
C PHE A 135 -2.65 20.48 14.36
N LEU A 136 -2.77 19.47 15.22
CA LEU A 136 -2.67 19.64 16.67
C LEU A 136 -1.17 19.75 17.06
N PRO A 137 -0.81 20.67 17.97
CA PRO A 137 0.57 20.77 18.44
C PRO A 137 0.94 19.52 19.25
N VAL A 138 2.12 18.97 18.95
CA VAL A 138 2.69 17.84 19.69
C VAL A 138 3.01 18.30 21.13
N PRO A 139 2.54 17.60 22.19
CA PRO A 139 2.88 17.98 23.55
C PRO A 139 4.39 17.82 23.79
N PRO A 140 5.03 18.70 24.58
CA PRO A 140 6.44 18.57 24.89
C PRO A 140 6.67 17.29 25.70
N SER A 141 7.71 16.53 25.32
CA SER A 141 8.20 15.39 26.11
C SER A 141 8.64 15.89 27.49
N SER A 142 8.06 15.30 28.55
CA SER A 142 8.47 15.51 29.95
C SER A 142 9.80 14.86 30.26
#